data_AF-A0A0G9H5G6-F1
#
_entry.id   AF-A0A0G9H5G6-F1
#
_cell.length_a   1.000
_cell.length_b   1.000
_cell.length_c   1.000
_cell.angle_alpha   90.00
_cell.angle_beta   90.00
_cell.angle_gamma   90.00
#
_symmetry.space_group_name_H-M   'P 1'
#
loop_
_entity.id
_entity.type
_entity.pdbx_description
1 polymer ?
#
loop_
_entity_poly.entity_id
_entity_poly.type
_entity_poly.pdbx_seq_one_letter_code
_entity_poly.pdbx_strand_id
1 'polypeptide(L)'
;MKPVLIIRTGRAPAPIRARHGDFPHWFRLGAQLLPERIRVVDVEAGEELPAPSEVAGALITGSAAMVTERAAWSERTAGWIRDAMDLELPMFGVCYGHQLMSHALGGRVDYLPGGREIGTVTINMLDAAKNDPLAGSFPSAFRAHATHEQSVLELPKNTTVLASSSRDPHHLVRYGKNAMSAQFHPEFNADVMRAYIDRKHHDMKREGFDPHHTFKQVAPTPLARRLFRQFSRHHGLAAG
;
A
#
# COMPACT_ATOMS: atom_id res chain seq x y z
N MET A 1 -2.14 5.02 25.90
CA MET A 1 -1.23 5.12 24.73
C MET A 1 -2.10 5.31 23.50
N LYS A 2 -1.75 6.19 22.54
CA LYS A 2 -2.59 6.41 21.35
C LYS A 2 -2.64 5.14 20.47
N PRO A 3 -3.79 4.80 19.86
CA PRO A 3 -3.91 3.63 18.99
C PRO A 3 -3.21 3.86 17.64
N VAL A 4 -2.84 2.77 16.98
CA VAL A 4 -2.46 2.75 15.56
C VAL A 4 -3.75 2.66 14.75
N LEU A 5 -3.94 3.59 13.82
CA LEU A 5 -5.09 3.63 12.95
C LEU A 5 -4.86 2.75 11.72
N ILE A 6 -5.82 1.88 11.40
CA ILE A 6 -5.92 1.27 10.08
C ILE A 6 -7.10 1.92 9.36
N ILE A 7 -6.81 2.69 8.33
CA ILE A 7 -7.82 3.30 7.47
C ILE A 7 -8.18 2.28 6.40
N ARG A 8 -9.32 1.60 6.58
CA ARG A 8 -9.86 0.65 5.61
C ARG A 8 -10.55 1.42 4.49
N THR A 9 -9.94 1.37 3.31
CA THR A 9 -10.40 2.04 2.08
C THR A 9 -11.19 1.12 1.15
N GLY A 10 -11.34 -0.15 1.53
CA GLY A 10 -12.04 -1.16 0.77
C GLY A 10 -11.98 -2.52 1.45
N ARG A 11 -12.69 -3.49 0.90
CA ARG A 11 -12.67 -4.88 1.37
C ARG A 11 -12.07 -5.81 0.35
N ALA A 12 -11.31 -6.79 0.82
CA ALA A 12 -10.88 -7.88 -0.02
C ALA A 12 -12.10 -8.59 -0.63
N PRO A 13 -12.00 -9.06 -1.89
CA PRO A 13 -13.10 -9.74 -2.55
C PRO A 13 -13.62 -10.95 -1.74
N ALA A 14 -14.95 -11.14 -1.68
CA ALA A 14 -15.58 -12.06 -0.71
C ALA A 14 -14.98 -13.49 -0.64
N PRO A 15 -14.80 -14.22 -1.75
CA PRO A 15 -14.08 -15.50 -1.77
C PRO A 15 -12.66 -15.50 -1.15
N ILE A 16 -11.90 -14.43 -1.35
CA ILE A 16 -10.54 -14.28 -0.79
C ILE A 16 -10.67 -14.01 0.72
N ARG A 17 -11.56 -13.08 1.08
CA ARG A 17 -11.81 -12.70 2.47
C ARG A 17 -12.24 -13.87 3.34
N ALA A 18 -13.11 -14.74 2.82
CA ALA A 18 -13.61 -15.91 3.53
C ALA A 18 -12.49 -16.92 3.92
N ARG A 19 -11.41 -16.98 3.14
CA ARG A 19 -10.32 -17.95 3.34
C ARG A 19 -9.08 -17.36 4.00
N HIS A 20 -8.80 -16.09 3.72
CA HIS A 20 -7.52 -15.47 4.09
C HIS A 20 -7.66 -14.27 5.03
N GLY A 21 -8.90 -13.84 5.36
CA GLY A 21 -9.13 -12.60 6.10
C GLY A 21 -9.14 -11.37 5.18
N ASP A 22 -9.19 -10.18 5.79
CA ASP A 22 -9.32 -8.89 5.08
C ASP A 22 -8.10 -7.99 5.29
N PHE A 23 -8.04 -6.84 4.61
CA PHE A 23 -6.91 -5.92 4.68
C PHE A 23 -6.48 -5.56 6.11
N PRO A 24 -7.37 -5.20 7.07
CA PRO A 24 -6.92 -4.91 8.44
C PRO A 24 -6.22 -6.09 9.13
N HIS A 25 -6.66 -7.32 8.84
CA HIS A 25 -6.03 -8.52 9.37
C HIS A 25 -4.62 -8.71 8.78
N TRP A 26 -4.46 -8.55 7.46
CA TRP A 26 -3.17 -8.64 6.78
C TRP A 26 -2.21 -7.54 7.20
N PHE A 27 -2.72 -6.32 7.41
CA PHE A 27 -1.96 -5.19 7.91
C PHE A 27 -1.45 -5.46 9.32
N ARG A 28 -2.33 -5.89 10.23
CA ARG A 28 -1.92 -6.27 11.60
C ARG A 28 -0.78 -7.29 11.58
N LEU A 29 -0.93 -8.38 10.82
CA LEU A 29 0.09 -9.41 10.73
C LEU A 29 1.37 -8.89 10.05
N GLY A 30 1.23 -8.06 9.02
CA GLY A 30 2.34 -7.54 8.23
C GLY A 30 3.20 -6.53 8.95
N ALA A 31 2.56 -5.63 9.68
CA ALA A 31 3.18 -4.59 10.48
C ALA A 31 3.51 -5.06 11.92
N GLN A 32 3.14 -6.29 12.30
CA GLN A 32 3.30 -6.83 13.66
C GLN A 32 2.66 -5.95 14.73
N LEU A 33 1.44 -5.49 14.47
CA LEU A 33 0.69 -4.64 15.39
C LEU A 33 0.05 -5.47 16.52
N LEU A 34 0.01 -4.88 17.72
CA LEU A 34 -0.72 -5.41 18.87
C LEU A 34 -2.23 -5.20 18.69
N PRO A 35 -3.08 -6.26 18.73
CA PRO A 35 -4.53 -6.14 18.52
C PRO A 35 -5.20 -5.04 19.34
N GLU A 36 -4.84 -4.93 20.62
CA GLU A 36 -5.37 -3.96 21.59
C GLU A 36 -4.95 -2.51 21.31
N ARG A 37 -3.95 -2.30 20.46
CA ARG A 37 -3.50 -0.97 20.02
C ARG A 37 -4.12 -0.55 18.70
N ILE A 38 -4.95 -1.35 18.05
CA ILE A 38 -5.46 -1.06 16.71
C ILE A 38 -6.86 -0.44 16.79
N ARG A 39 -7.04 0.69 16.10
CA ARG A 39 -8.36 1.21 15.74
C ARG A 39 -8.52 1.05 14.23
N VAL A 40 -9.57 0.35 13.80
CA VAL A 40 -9.92 0.25 12.37
C VAL A 40 -11.05 1.23 12.10
N VAL A 41 -10.96 2.01 11.02
CA VAL A 41 -12.03 2.89 10.54
C VAL A 41 -12.30 2.57 9.08
N ASP A 42 -13.56 2.27 8.75
CA ASP A 42 -14.05 1.98 7.41
C ASP A 42 -14.58 3.24 6.72
N VAL A 43 -13.68 3.95 6.06
CA VAL A 43 -14.04 5.20 5.37
C VAL A 43 -14.94 4.94 4.17
N GLU A 44 -14.81 3.77 3.51
CA GLU A 44 -15.70 3.36 2.41
C GLU A 44 -17.14 3.20 2.90
N ALA A 45 -17.33 2.67 4.11
CA ALA A 45 -18.64 2.59 4.77
C ALA A 45 -19.13 3.92 5.38
N GLY A 46 -18.37 5.00 5.24
CA GLY A 46 -18.73 6.33 5.73
C GLY A 46 -18.38 6.59 7.19
N GLU A 47 -17.59 5.73 7.84
CA GLU A 47 -17.13 5.97 9.22
C GLU A 47 -16.20 7.20 9.29
N GLU A 48 -16.27 7.93 10.41
CA GLU A 48 -15.47 9.13 10.64
C GLU A 48 -14.08 8.78 11.18
N LEU A 49 -13.06 9.42 10.59
CA LEU A 49 -11.69 9.33 11.07
C LEU A 49 -11.54 10.19 12.34
N PRO A 50 -10.81 9.69 13.37
CA PRO A 50 -10.44 10.53 14.51
C PRO A 50 -9.51 11.66 14.07
N ALA A 51 -9.31 12.69 14.90
CA ALA A 51 -8.31 13.69 14.59
C ALA A 51 -6.90 13.04 14.51
N PRO A 52 -6.02 13.45 13.58
CA PRO A 52 -4.69 12.87 13.46
C PRO A 52 -3.87 12.91 14.76
N SER A 53 -4.12 13.91 15.61
CA SER A 53 -3.50 14.07 16.92
C SER A 53 -3.94 13.00 17.94
N GLU A 54 -4.98 12.22 17.69
CA GLU A 54 -5.49 11.19 18.62
C GLU A 54 -4.85 9.81 18.39
N VAL A 55 -4.07 9.64 17.33
CA VAL A 55 -3.46 8.36 16.93
C VAL A 55 -1.94 8.41 16.97
N ALA A 56 -1.31 7.24 17.07
CA ALA A 56 0.16 7.11 17.08
C ALA A 56 0.76 7.05 15.67
N GLY A 57 -0.07 6.71 14.68
CA GLY A 57 0.29 6.55 13.27
C GLY A 57 -0.88 5.94 12.51
N ALA A 58 -0.84 5.99 11.19
CA ALA A 58 -1.88 5.43 10.33
C ALA A 58 -1.32 4.54 9.21
N LEU A 59 -2.01 3.43 8.96
CA LEU A 59 -1.76 2.55 7.83
C LEU A 59 -3.00 2.56 6.93
N ILE A 60 -2.81 2.86 5.65
CA ILE A 60 -3.91 3.07 4.68
C ILE A 60 -3.95 1.89 3.72
N THR A 61 -5.08 1.18 3.69
CA THR A 61 -5.19 -0.08 2.94
C THR A 61 -5.30 0.13 1.43
N GLY A 62 -5.14 -0.97 0.70
CA GLY A 62 -5.60 -1.07 -0.69
C GLY A 62 -7.13 -1.06 -0.77
N SER A 63 -7.63 -0.88 -2.00
CA SER A 63 -9.05 -0.89 -2.33
C SER A 63 -9.26 -1.42 -3.75
N ALA A 64 -10.50 -1.81 -4.06
CA ALA A 64 -10.94 -2.06 -5.42
C ALA A 64 -11.45 -0.77 -6.13
N ALA A 65 -11.64 0.31 -5.38
CA ALA A 65 -12.01 1.62 -5.90
C ALA A 65 -10.86 2.25 -6.71
N MET A 66 -11.20 3.22 -7.55
CA MET A 66 -10.24 4.01 -8.31
C MET A 66 -10.12 5.42 -7.71
N VAL A 67 -8.90 5.93 -7.53
CA VAL A 67 -8.71 7.29 -6.99
C VAL A 67 -9.27 8.34 -7.95
N THR A 68 -9.23 8.08 -9.26
CA THR A 68 -9.79 8.95 -10.30
C THR A 68 -11.31 9.11 -10.21
N GLU A 69 -12.03 8.21 -9.54
CA GLU A 69 -13.48 8.33 -9.34
C GLU A 69 -13.82 9.39 -8.29
N ARG A 70 -12.85 9.83 -7.47
CA ARG A 70 -13.01 10.92 -6.50
C ARG A 70 -14.23 10.73 -5.58
N ALA A 71 -14.46 9.49 -5.14
CA ALA A 71 -15.55 9.17 -4.23
C ALA A 71 -15.48 10.07 -2.97
N ALA A 72 -16.63 10.52 -2.45
CA ALA A 72 -16.67 11.51 -1.38
C ALA A 72 -15.90 11.09 -0.11
N TRP A 73 -15.90 9.80 0.24
CA TRP A 73 -15.10 9.27 1.36
C TRP A 73 -13.59 9.35 1.10
N SER A 74 -13.18 9.20 -0.17
CA SER A 74 -11.78 9.24 -0.59
C SER A 74 -11.26 10.67 -0.48
N GLU A 75 -12.02 11.65 -0.97
CA GLU A 75 -11.66 13.08 -0.87
C GLU A 75 -11.61 13.55 0.60
N ARG A 76 -12.54 13.09 1.45
CA ARG A 76 -12.47 13.36 2.91
C ARG A 76 -11.21 12.76 3.53
N THR A 77 -10.87 11.53 3.15
CA THR A 77 -9.64 10.86 3.63
C THR A 77 -8.39 11.57 3.10
N ALA A 78 -8.41 12.11 1.88
CA ALA A 78 -7.34 12.95 1.35
C ALA A 78 -7.16 14.24 2.16
N GLY A 79 -8.26 14.86 2.63
CA GLY A 79 -8.22 15.96 3.60
C GLY A 79 -7.50 15.56 4.89
N TRP A 80 -7.93 14.44 5.48
CA TRP A 80 -7.31 13.91 6.69
C TRP A 80 -5.81 13.61 6.52
N ILE A 81 -5.39 13.09 5.35
CA ILE A 81 -3.98 12.84 5.04
C ILE A 81 -3.16 14.14 5.07
N ARG A 82 -3.70 15.25 4.55
CA ARG A 82 -3.02 16.56 4.61
C ARG A 82 -2.85 17.01 6.06
N ASP A 83 -3.91 16.96 6.86
CA ASP A 83 -3.86 17.33 8.27
C ASP A 83 -2.86 16.44 9.06
N ALA A 84 -2.78 15.15 8.72
CA ALA A 84 -1.83 14.22 9.31
C ALA A 84 -0.38 14.51 8.89
N MET A 85 -0.15 14.96 7.65
CA MET A 85 1.16 15.40 7.18
C MET A 85 1.64 16.65 7.92
N ASP A 86 0.76 17.60 8.20
CA ASP A 86 1.09 18.82 8.94
C ASP A 86 1.55 18.53 10.38
N LEU A 87 1.09 17.42 10.96
CA LEU A 87 1.53 16.93 12.28
C LEU A 87 2.73 15.98 12.23
N GLU A 88 3.32 15.77 11.04
CA GLU A 88 4.35 14.75 10.80
C GLU A 88 3.96 13.34 11.30
N LEU A 89 2.68 12.99 11.24
CA LEU A 89 2.19 11.70 11.73
C LEU A 89 2.84 10.55 10.94
N PRO A 90 3.31 9.47 11.60
CA PRO A 90 3.75 8.28 10.90
C PRO A 90 2.65 7.69 10.02
N MET A 91 2.86 7.65 8.71
CA MET A 91 1.90 7.12 7.74
C MET A 91 2.51 6.15 6.74
N PHE A 92 1.80 5.04 6.48
CA PHE A 92 2.13 4.09 5.42
C PHE A 92 0.93 3.75 4.55
N GLY A 93 0.97 4.12 3.27
CA GLY A 93 -0.06 3.77 2.29
C GLY A 93 0.33 2.55 1.46
N VAL A 94 -0.63 1.67 1.16
CA VAL A 94 -0.43 0.50 0.28
C VAL A 94 -1.41 0.55 -0.89
N CYS A 95 -0.91 0.36 -2.11
CA CYS A 95 -1.70 0.30 -3.34
C CYS A 95 -2.64 1.52 -3.47
N TYR A 96 -3.95 1.36 -3.26
CA TYR A 96 -4.86 2.50 -3.18
C TYR A 96 -4.42 3.56 -2.16
N GLY A 97 -3.96 3.15 -0.97
CA GLY A 97 -3.42 4.09 0.03
C GLY A 97 -2.16 4.81 -0.46
N HIS A 98 -1.33 4.17 -1.29
CA HIS A 98 -0.19 4.83 -1.93
C HIS A 98 -0.64 5.91 -2.92
N GLN A 99 -1.62 5.57 -3.75
CA GLN A 99 -2.21 6.48 -4.74
C GLN A 99 -2.93 7.65 -4.05
N LEU A 100 -3.73 7.38 -3.01
CA LEU A 100 -4.47 8.38 -2.27
C LEU A 100 -3.54 9.35 -1.54
N MET A 101 -2.44 8.86 -0.95
CA MET A 101 -1.44 9.75 -0.34
C MET A 101 -0.83 10.69 -1.39
N SER A 102 -0.48 10.17 -2.56
CA SER A 102 0.04 10.99 -3.65
C SER A 102 -0.97 12.03 -4.12
N HIS A 103 -2.21 11.61 -4.37
CA HIS A 103 -3.32 12.49 -4.75
C HIS A 103 -3.58 13.59 -3.71
N ALA A 104 -3.64 13.23 -2.43
CA ALA A 104 -3.88 14.16 -1.33
C ALA A 104 -2.85 15.30 -1.28
N LEU A 105 -1.62 15.03 -1.73
CA LEU A 105 -0.48 15.95 -1.71
C LEU A 105 -0.24 16.64 -3.06
N GLY A 106 -1.16 16.47 -4.01
CA GLY A 106 -1.12 17.15 -5.31
C GLY A 106 -0.45 16.38 -6.43
N GLY A 107 -0.19 15.08 -6.24
CA GLY A 107 0.22 14.17 -7.32
C GLY A 107 -0.96 13.78 -8.22
N ARG A 108 -0.64 13.28 -9.42
CA ARG A 108 -1.62 12.80 -10.39
C ARG A 108 -1.66 11.27 -10.39
N VAL A 109 -2.84 10.72 -10.15
CA VAL A 109 -3.12 9.27 -10.26
C VAL A 109 -3.98 9.03 -11.49
N ASP A 110 -3.66 7.99 -12.26
CA ASP A 110 -4.45 7.54 -13.39
C ASP A 110 -4.15 6.06 -13.69
N TYR A 111 -4.81 5.49 -14.69
CA TYR A 111 -4.52 4.15 -15.19
C TYR A 111 -3.06 4.02 -15.65
N LEU A 112 -2.43 2.93 -15.23
CA LEU A 112 -1.04 2.61 -15.60
C LEU A 112 -0.96 2.43 -17.12
N PRO A 113 -0.10 3.20 -17.83
CA PRO A 113 0.11 3.01 -19.26
C PRO A 113 0.53 1.57 -19.57
N GLY A 114 -0.15 0.95 -20.53
CA GLY A 114 0.06 -0.46 -20.89
C GLY A 114 -0.71 -1.47 -20.02
N GLY A 115 -1.64 -1.01 -19.16
CA GLY A 115 -2.57 -1.86 -18.42
C GLY A 115 -2.08 -2.28 -17.04
N ARG A 116 -2.78 -3.22 -16.38
CA ARG A 116 -2.51 -3.59 -14.97
C ARG A 116 -1.13 -4.19 -14.77
N GLU A 117 -0.54 -4.04 -13.60
CA GLU A 117 0.58 -4.87 -13.13
C GLU A 117 0.09 -5.84 -12.06
N ILE A 118 0.32 -7.14 -12.25
CA ILE A 118 -0.19 -8.20 -11.35
C ILE A 118 0.79 -9.36 -11.19
N GLY A 119 0.92 -9.90 -9.97
CA GLY A 119 1.73 -11.08 -9.66
C GLY A 119 2.92 -10.77 -8.75
N THR A 120 3.92 -11.65 -8.75
CA THR A 120 5.19 -11.40 -8.05
C THR A 120 6.18 -10.72 -9.01
N VAL A 121 6.41 -9.43 -8.81
CA VAL A 121 7.25 -8.58 -9.66
C VAL A 121 8.60 -8.26 -9.02
N THR A 122 9.58 -7.89 -9.84
CA THR A 122 10.88 -7.39 -9.38
C THR A 122 10.77 -5.89 -9.09
N ILE A 123 11.15 -5.51 -7.88
CA ILE A 123 11.27 -4.13 -7.41
C ILE A 123 12.76 -3.77 -7.38
N ASN A 124 13.13 -2.71 -8.09
CA ASN A 124 14.49 -2.19 -8.16
C ASN A 124 14.62 -0.99 -7.24
N MET A 125 15.57 -1.02 -6.32
CA MET A 125 15.89 0.11 -5.46
C MET A 125 16.64 1.17 -6.26
N LEU A 126 16.27 2.43 -6.06
CA LEU A 126 16.93 3.57 -6.68
C LEU A 126 18.06 4.11 -5.79
N ASP A 127 18.96 4.89 -6.35
CA ASP A 127 20.09 5.47 -5.61
C ASP A 127 19.64 6.31 -4.40
N ALA A 128 18.51 7.00 -4.52
CA ALA A 128 17.92 7.77 -3.42
C ALA A 128 17.58 6.92 -2.19
N ALA A 129 17.38 5.60 -2.35
CA ALA A 129 17.10 4.71 -1.24
C ALA A 129 18.31 4.41 -0.36
N LYS A 130 19.55 4.56 -0.86
CA LYS A 130 20.78 4.16 -0.14
C LYS A 130 20.91 4.80 1.24
N ASN A 131 20.48 6.05 1.38
CA ASN A 131 20.54 6.82 2.61
C ASN A 131 19.21 6.85 3.38
N ASP A 132 18.19 6.12 2.91
CA ASP A 132 16.89 6.07 3.56
C ASP A 132 16.95 5.24 4.86
N PRO A 133 16.41 5.74 6.00
CA PRO A 133 16.47 5.02 7.28
C PRO A 133 15.83 3.63 7.28
N LEU A 134 14.86 3.37 6.39
CA LEU A 134 14.13 2.11 6.29
C LEU A 134 14.56 1.30 5.08
N ALA A 135 14.72 1.97 3.94
CA ALA A 135 15.00 1.36 2.65
C ALA A 135 16.51 1.16 2.36
N GLY A 136 17.43 1.87 3.03
CA GLY A 136 18.87 1.80 2.75
C GLY A 136 19.52 0.44 3.02
N SER A 137 18.88 -0.42 3.81
CA SER A 137 19.34 -1.79 4.09
C SER A 137 18.82 -2.84 3.10
N PHE A 138 18.09 -2.43 2.06
CA PHE A 138 17.57 -3.36 1.06
C PHE A 138 18.61 -3.69 -0.01
N PRO A 139 18.58 -4.92 -0.56
CA PRO A 139 19.37 -5.24 -1.75
C PRO A 139 18.93 -4.35 -2.94
N SER A 140 19.78 -4.24 -3.96
CA SER A 140 19.49 -3.45 -5.17
C SER A 140 18.19 -3.84 -5.87
N ALA A 141 17.75 -5.09 -5.74
CA ALA A 141 16.44 -5.53 -6.17
C ALA A 141 15.87 -6.62 -5.25
N PHE A 142 14.54 -6.69 -5.15
CA PHE A 142 13.81 -7.73 -4.43
C PHE A 142 12.47 -8.06 -5.10
N ARG A 143 11.81 -9.13 -4.67
CA ARG A 143 10.48 -9.52 -5.18
C ARG A 143 9.37 -9.02 -4.27
N ALA A 144 8.30 -8.49 -4.85
CA ALA A 144 7.09 -8.06 -4.15
C ALA A 144 5.81 -8.46 -4.92
N HIS A 145 4.68 -8.53 -4.22
CA HIS A 145 3.38 -8.76 -4.86
C HIS A 145 2.81 -7.43 -5.35
N ALA A 146 2.29 -7.39 -6.57
CA ALA A 146 1.58 -6.23 -7.12
C ALA A 146 0.22 -6.68 -7.70
N THR A 147 -0.78 -5.81 -7.61
CA THR A 147 -2.06 -5.94 -8.32
C THR A 147 -2.75 -4.58 -8.39
N HIS A 148 -2.49 -3.83 -9.44
CA HIS A 148 -3.05 -2.49 -9.60
C HIS A 148 -3.33 -2.16 -11.07
N GLU A 149 -4.36 -1.35 -11.29
CA GLU A 149 -4.74 -0.83 -12.61
C GLU A 149 -4.40 0.66 -12.73
N GLN A 150 -4.35 1.37 -11.60
CA GLN A 150 -3.93 2.76 -11.50
C GLN A 150 -2.57 2.87 -10.82
N SER A 151 -1.85 3.92 -11.13
CA SER A 151 -0.57 4.27 -10.54
C SER A 151 -0.48 5.78 -10.35
N VAL A 152 0.48 6.20 -9.54
CA VAL A 152 0.90 7.59 -9.49
C VAL A 152 1.67 7.90 -10.78
N LEU A 153 1.10 8.71 -11.66
CA LEU A 153 1.75 9.10 -12.91
C LEU A 153 2.64 10.34 -12.73
N GLU A 154 2.24 11.24 -11.84
CA GLU A 154 3.05 12.39 -11.44
C GLU A 154 3.09 12.48 -9.92
N LEU A 155 4.29 12.58 -9.37
CA LEU A 155 4.48 12.70 -7.94
C LEU A 155 4.20 14.12 -7.44
N PRO A 156 3.77 14.28 -6.19
CA PRO A 156 3.70 15.58 -5.58
C PRO A 156 5.11 16.13 -5.37
N LYS A 157 5.21 17.47 -5.24
CA LYS A 157 6.48 18.14 -4.98
C LYS A 157 7.11 17.63 -3.68
N ASN A 158 8.44 17.69 -3.59
CA ASN A 158 9.23 17.33 -2.41
C ASN A 158 9.08 15.85 -1.97
N THR A 159 8.79 14.96 -2.91
CA THR A 159 8.82 13.51 -2.67
C THR A 159 10.10 12.89 -3.20
N THR A 160 10.43 11.71 -2.66
CA THR A 160 11.58 10.93 -3.10
C THR A 160 11.12 9.52 -3.49
N VAL A 161 11.44 9.12 -4.72
CA VAL A 161 11.23 7.75 -5.18
C VAL A 161 12.38 6.88 -4.73
N LEU A 162 12.04 5.79 -4.04
CA LEU A 162 13.01 4.85 -3.47
C LEU A 162 13.08 3.56 -4.26
N ALA A 163 12.00 3.18 -4.96
CA ALA A 163 11.99 1.97 -5.77
C ALA A 163 10.98 2.04 -6.92
N SER A 164 11.27 1.29 -7.99
CA SER A 164 10.44 1.14 -9.18
C SER A 164 10.32 -0.34 -9.59
N SER A 165 9.45 -0.65 -10.56
CA SER A 165 9.49 -1.90 -11.32
C SER A 165 9.86 -1.61 -12.78
N SER A 166 9.76 -2.61 -13.65
CA SER A 166 9.89 -2.41 -15.10
C SER A 166 8.70 -1.67 -15.71
N ARG A 167 7.57 -1.59 -15.00
CA ARG A 167 6.31 -1.03 -15.52
C ARG A 167 5.87 0.23 -14.81
N ASP A 168 6.12 0.31 -13.50
CA ASP A 168 5.69 1.42 -12.68
C ASP A 168 6.92 2.10 -12.04
N PRO A 169 7.15 3.39 -12.31
CA PRO A 169 8.31 4.11 -11.78
C PRO A 169 8.21 4.41 -10.27
N HIS A 170 7.05 4.29 -9.63
CA HIS A 170 6.79 4.84 -8.30
C HIS A 170 6.36 3.81 -7.25
N HIS A 171 7.05 2.66 -7.19
CA HIS A 171 6.67 1.56 -6.28
C HIS A 171 6.89 1.81 -4.80
N LEU A 172 7.85 2.65 -4.43
CA LEU A 172 8.10 3.05 -3.05
C LEU A 172 8.45 4.53 -3.03
N VAL A 173 7.65 5.33 -2.31
CA VAL A 173 7.75 6.78 -2.29
C VAL A 173 7.82 7.27 -0.86
N ARG A 174 8.72 8.21 -0.58
CA ARG A 174 8.79 8.97 0.66
C ARG A 174 8.23 10.37 0.47
N TYR A 175 7.35 10.80 1.37
CA TYR A 175 6.70 12.12 1.37
C TYR A 175 7.26 13.05 2.45
N GLY A 176 8.08 12.53 3.35
CA GLY A 176 8.71 13.28 4.43
C GLY A 176 9.41 12.36 5.42
N LYS A 177 9.66 12.87 6.62
CA LYS A 177 10.38 12.13 7.66
C LYS A 177 9.65 10.85 8.08
N ASN A 178 8.35 10.93 8.33
CA ASN A 178 7.55 9.85 8.92
C ASN A 178 6.53 9.22 7.96
N ALA A 179 6.43 9.71 6.71
CA ALA A 179 5.42 9.26 5.75
C ALA A 179 6.05 8.63 4.50
N MET A 180 5.63 7.42 4.18
CA MET A 180 6.00 6.72 2.96
C MET A 180 4.84 5.88 2.43
N SER A 181 4.91 5.40 1.20
CA SER A 181 3.89 4.49 0.66
C SER A 181 4.45 3.57 -0.41
N ALA A 182 3.81 2.42 -0.58
CA ALA A 182 4.20 1.39 -1.54
C ALA A 182 3.05 1.03 -2.48
N GLN A 183 3.32 0.98 -3.78
CA GLN A 183 2.36 0.48 -4.77
C GLN A 183 2.23 -1.05 -4.72
N PHE A 184 3.33 -1.74 -4.37
CA PHE A 184 3.30 -3.18 -4.10
C PHE A 184 2.61 -3.47 -2.76
N HIS A 185 2.19 -4.71 -2.57
CA HIS A 185 1.50 -5.23 -1.39
C HIS A 185 2.46 -5.94 -0.43
N PRO A 186 3.08 -5.24 0.54
CA PRO A 186 3.91 -5.89 1.55
C PRO A 186 3.09 -6.77 2.50
N GLU A 187 1.78 -6.58 2.56
CA GLU A 187 0.82 -7.29 3.40
C GLU A 187 0.31 -8.60 2.79
N PHE A 188 0.54 -8.84 1.49
CA PHE A 188 0.14 -10.08 0.81
C PHE A 188 1.10 -11.24 1.09
N ASN A 189 0.55 -12.45 1.13
CA ASN A 189 1.32 -13.69 1.01
C ASN A 189 1.07 -14.33 -0.36
N ALA A 190 1.79 -15.42 -0.66
CA ALA A 190 1.69 -16.11 -1.93
C ALA A 190 0.27 -16.62 -2.23
N ASP A 191 -0.46 -17.10 -1.22
CA ASP A 191 -1.80 -17.67 -1.43
C ASP A 191 -2.84 -16.59 -1.73
N VAL A 192 -2.76 -15.44 -1.04
CA VAL A 192 -3.57 -14.27 -1.35
C VAL A 192 -3.29 -13.81 -2.78
N MET A 193 -2.02 -13.71 -3.19
CA MET A 193 -1.67 -13.30 -4.54
C MET A 193 -2.22 -14.27 -5.60
N ARG A 194 -2.11 -15.59 -5.38
CA ARG A 194 -2.70 -16.61 -6.26
C ARG A 194 -4.21 -16.47 -6.37
N ALA A 195 -4.90 -16.26 -5.24
CA ALA A 195 -6.35 -16.06 -5.22
C ALA A 195 -6.79 -14.80 -5.99
N TYR A 196 -5.98 -13.73 -5.97
CA TYR A 196 -6.22 -12.54 -6.79
C TYR A 196 -6.01 -12.80 -8.29
N ILE A 197 -4.97 -13.57 -8.67
CA ILE A 197 -4.75 -13.97 -10.07
C ILE A 197 -5.92 -14.82 -10.59
N ASP A 198 -6.36 -15.82 -9.82
CA ASP A 198 -7.52 -16.65 -10.18
C ASP A 198 -8.78 -15.80 -10.36
N ARG A 199 -9.01 -14.85 -9.45
CA ARG A 199 -10.15 -13.94 -9.52
C ARG A 199 -10.10 -13.07 -10.79
N LYS A 200 -8.92 -12.56 -11.12
CA LYS A 200 -8.69 -11.64 -12.26
C LYS A 200 -8.37 -12.39 -13.56
N HIS A 201 -8.47 -13.72 -13.57
CA HIS A 201 -8.07 -14.55 -14.71
C HIS A 201 -8.71 -14.09 -16.03
N HIS A 202 -10.01 -13.78 -16.03
CA HIS A 202 -10.72 -13.35 -17.24
C HIS A 202 -10.29 -11.95 -17.71
N ASP A 203 -10.11 -11.01 -16.77
CA ASP A 203 -9.64 -9.65 -17.08
C ASP A 203 -8.21 -9.69 -17.64
N MET A 204 -7.32 -10.46 -16.99
CA MET A 204 -5.94 -10.66 -17.42
C MET A 204 -5.85 -11.21 -18.85
N LYS A 205 -6.67 -12.22 -19.21
CA LYS A 205 -6.71 -12.74 -20.58
C LYS A 205 -7.16 -11.68 -21.58
N ARG A 206 -8.20 -10.89 -21.25
CA ARG A 206 -8.70 -9.81 -22.11
C ARG A 206 -7.64 -8.73 -22.34
N GLU A 207 -6.77 -8.51 -21.36
CA GLU A 207 -5.68 -7.53 -21.40
C GLU A 207 -4.37 -8.10 -22.00
N GLY A 208 -4.37 -9.36 -22.47
CA GLY A 208 -3.22 -9.97 -23.13
C GLY A 208 -2.17 -10.57 -22.17
N PHE A 209 -2.46 -10.69 -20.89
CA PHE A 209 -1.61 -11.40 -19.93
C PHE A 209 -1.89 -12.91 -19.94
N ASP A 210 -0.90 -13.71 -19.55
CA ASP A 210 -1.06 -15.15 -19.26
C ASP A 210 -1.25 -15.36 -17.74
N PRO A 211 -2.50 -15.62 -17.27
CA PRO A 211 -2.74 -15.83 -15.85
C PRO A 211 -2.12 -17.12 -15.32
N HIS A 212 -2.03 -18.17 -16.13
CA HIS A 212 -1.46 -19.45 -15.70
C HIS A 212 0.04 -19.32 -15.47
N HIS A 213 0.73 -18.62 -16.38
CA HIS A 213 2.15 -18.31 -16.20
C HIS A 213 2.37 -17.44 -14.96
N THR A 214 1.59 -16.36 -14.81
CA THR A 214 1.68 -15.45 -13.66
C THR A 214 1.44 -16.19 -12.33
N PHE A 215 0.45 -17.08 -12.28
CA PHE A 215 0.15 -17.90 -11.10
C PHE A 215 1.33 -18.79 -10.69
N LYS A 216 1.97 -19.45 -11.67
CA LYS A 216 3.13 -20.33 -11.42
C LYS A 216 4.36 -19.56 -10.92
N GLN A 217 4.50 -18.28 -11.28
CA GLN A 217 5.62 -17.44 -10.85
C GLN A 217 5.43 -16.80 -9.47
N VAL A 218 4.27 -16.98 -8.83
CA VAL A 218 4.04 -16.46 -7.48
C VAL A 218 4.98 -17.15 -6.49
N ALA A 219 5.79 -16.33 -5.82
CA ALA A 219 6.77 -16.76 -4.82
C ALA A 219 6.62 -15.93 -3.53
N PRO A 220 7.08 -16.43 -2.37
CA PRO A 220 7.14 -15.65 -1.14
C PRO A 220 7.95 -14.36 -1.29
N THR A 221 7.53 -13.29 -0.62
CA THR A 221 8.12 -11.94 -0.72
C THR A 221 8.57 -11.41 0.65
N PRO A 222 9.49 -12.10 1.35
CA PRO A 222 9.84 -11.78 2.75
C PRO A 222 10.48 -10.39 2.92
N LEU A 223 11.14 -9.87 1.89
CA LEU A 223 11.74 -8.52 1.91
C LEU A 223 10.66 -7.44 1.84
N ALA A 224 9.64 -7.59 0.98
CA ALA A 224 8.50 -6.66 0.95
C ALA A 224 7.84 -6.58 2.34
N ARG A 225 7.62 -7.74 2.98
CA ARG A 225 7.11 -7.83 4.37
C ARG A 225 8.06 -7.18 5.38
N ARG A 226 9.37 -7.32 5.21
CA ARG A 226 10.38 -6.74 6.10
C ARG A 226 10.27 -5.21 6.15
N LEU A 227 10.05 -4.56 5.01
CA LEU A 227 9.91 -3.09 4.94
C LEU A 227 8.77 -2.62 5.84
N PHE A 228 7.63 -3.30 5.74
CA PHE A 228 6.44 -2.92 6.49
C PHE A 228 6.63 -3.10 8.00
N ARG A 229 7.30 -4.18 8.42
CA ARG A 229 7.72 -4.37 9.82
C ARG A 229 8.72 -3.31 10.28
N GLN A 230 9.69 -2.95 9.44
CA GLN A 230 10.69 -1.94 9.78
C GLN A 230 10.03 -0.57 9.98
N PHE A 231 9.10 -0.19 9.12
CA PHE A 231 8.30 1.02 9.30
C PHE A 231 7.60 1.03 10.67
N SER A 232 6.86 -0.03 10.98
CA SER A 232 6.11 -0.10 12.24
C SER A 232 7.00 -0.13 13.49
N ARG A 233 8.16 -0.79 13.43
CA ARG A 233 9.13 -0.79 14.54
C ARG A 233 9.81 0.57 14.72
N HIS A 234 10.25 1.19 13.61
CA HIS A 234 10.91 2.48 13.63
C HIS A 234 10.03 3.58 14.26
N HIS A 235 8.72 3.51 14.06
CA HIS A 235 7.76 4.46 14.61
C HIS A 235 7.07 3.98 15.91
N GLY A 236 7.52 2.89 16.55
CA GLY A 236 6.94 2.41 17.81
C GLY A 236 5.48 1.92 17.72
N LEU A 237 5.05 1.54 16.51
CA LEU A 237 3.70 1.05 16.21
C LEU A 237 3.55 -0.46 16.45
N ALA A 238 4.65 -1.22 16.29
CA ALA A 238 4.66 -2.66 16.46
C ALA A 238 4.62 -3.11 17.93
N ALA A 239 4.35 -4.39 18.15
CA ALA A 239 4.71 -5.08 19.39
C ALA A 239 6.24 -4.99 19.58
N GLY A 240 6.69 -4.69 20.80
CA GLY A 240 8.11 -4.63 21.16
C GLY A 240 8.86 -5.93 20.89
#